data_AF-A0A448WYV0-F1
#
_entry.id   AF-A0A448WYV0-F1
#
_cell.length_a   1.000
_cell.length_b   1.000
_cell.length_c   1.000
_cell.angle_alpha   90.00
_cell.angle_beta   90.00
_cell.angle_gamma   90.00
#
_symmetry.space_group_name_H-M   'P 1'
#
loop_
_entity.id
_entity.type
_entity.pdbx_description
1 polymer ?
#
loop_
_entity_poly.entity_id
_entity_poly.type
_entity_poly.pdbx_seq_one_letter_code
_entity_poly.pdbx_strand_id
1 'polypeptide(L)'
;MTDTFYLQEGLEEFEDDDIDSRHMQQDEDGVEEDDEITPDLWQEACWIVISSYFDEKGLVRQQLDSFDEFIMTSLQKIVEESPVIELRAEAQHLSGIVDIPAQYFLKFGQIYLSKATHWESDGYSAPMMPNDARLRNLTYAAPLYVDVTKKTDKRGALKEETIEKLFIGKIPIMLRSRYCLLALMSDRDLSELNECPLDPGGYFIINGSEKVLIAQEKMATNTVYVFQQKDSKYAYKTEIRSCLEHSSRPASTLWVNMMARGGQSGTKGATIGQRIVAILPYIKQEIPVLVVFRALGFVADRDILEHIIYDFDDSEMREMIKPSLDDAFVIQEQKVALNFIGSRGARPG
;
A
#
# COMPACT_ATOMS: atom_id res chain seq x y z
N MET A 1 -79.93 3.53 -13.18
CA MET A 1 -80.31 3.62 -14.60
C MET A 1 -79.00 3.67 -15.37
N THR A 2 -78.36 2.54 -15.72
CA THR A 2 -78.60 1.66 -16.89
C THR A 2 -78.54 2.47 -18.19
N ASP A 3 -77.60 2.26 -19.12
CA ASP A 3 -77.13 1.01 -19.76
C ASP A 3 -75.58 0.97 -19.89
N THR A 4 -74.83 -0.12 -19.67
CA THR A 4 -74.65 -1.41 -20.39
C THR A 4 -74.30 -1.33 -21.88
N PHE A 5 -73.01 -1.56 -22.20
CA PHE A 5 -72.59 -2.31 -23.40
C PHE A 5 -71.31 -3.09 -23.07
N TYR A 6 -71.40 -4.41 -23.17
CA TYR A 6 -70.34 -5.40 -23.02
C TYR A 6 -69.55 -5.54 -24.34
N LEU A 7 -68.24 -5.76 -24.24
CA LEU A 7 -67.46 -6.47 -25.25
C LEU A 7 -66.53 -7.46 -24.53
N GLN A 8 -66.55 -8.68 -25.05
CA GLN A 8 -66.11 -9.94 -24.47
C GLN A 8 -65.08 -10.53 -25.44
N GLU A 9 -63.86 -10.76 -24.97
CA GLU A 9 -62.84 -11.64 -25.58
C GLU A 9 -62.21 -12.36 -24.37
N GLY A 10 -62.20 -13.68 -24.22
CA GLY A 10 -62.12 -14.75 -25.21
C GLY A 10 -60.83 -15.52 -24.92
N LEU A 11 -60.80 -16.26 -23.79
CA LEU A 11 -59.72 -17.17 -23.44
C LEU A 11 -59.88 -18.45 -24.29
N GLU A 12 -58.91 -18.73 -25.15
CA GLU A 12 -58.86 -19.98 -25.93
C GLU A 12 -58.16 -21.08 -25.13
N GLU A 13 -58.88 -22.19 -24.97
CA GLU A 13 -58.43 -23.49 -24.47
C GLU A 13 -57.55 -24.18 -25.53
N PHE A 14 -56.41 -24.72 -25.13
CA PHE A 14 -55.65 -25.70 -25.93
C PHE A 14 -55.82 -27.07 -25.30
N GLU A 15 -56.49 -27.97 -26.01
CA GLU A 15 -56.68 -29.38 -25.69
C GLU A 15 -55.43 -30.20 -26.01
N ASP A 16 -55.19 -31.20 -25.17
CA ASP A 16 -54.14 -32.21 -25.21
C ASP A 16 -54.28 -33.17 -26.40
N ASP A 17 -53.18 -33.46 -27.11
CA ASP A 17 -53.04 -34.66 -27.95
C ASP A 17 -51.65 -35.31 -27.79
N ASP A 18 -51.69 -36.58 -27.41
CA ASP A 18 -50.74 -37.68 -27.67
C ASP A 18 -49.34 -37.69 -27.02
N ILE A 19 -49.29 -38.17 -25.76
CA ILE A 19 -48.11 -38.78 -25.14
C ILE A 19 -47.95 -40.23 -25.65
N ASP A 20 -47.01 -40.47 -26.57
CA ASP A 20 -46.60 -41.82 -27.01
C ASP A 20 -45.98 -42.58 -25.83
N SER A 21 -46.77 -43.49 -25.27
CA SER A 21 -46.40 -44.47 -24.26
C SER A 21 -45.42 -45.49 -24.84
N ARG A 22 -44.12 -45.29 -24.63
CA ARG A 22 -43.13 -46.38 -24.69
C ARG A 22 -42.60 -46.67 -23.29
N HIS A 23 -42.98 -47.87 -22.82
CA HIS A 23 -42.41 -48.54 -21.67
C HIS A 23 -40.88 -48.40 -21.62
N MET A 24 -40.37 -47.70 -20.61
CA MET A 24 -39.07 -48.06 -20.03
C MET A 24 -39.37 -48.77 -18.71
N GLN A 25 -39.16 -50.08 -18.73
CA GLN A 25 -39.06 -50.89 -17.53
C GLN A 25 -37.96 -50.29 -16.65
N GLN A 26 -38.31 -50.03 -15.40
CA GLN A 26 -37.36 -49.80 -14.32
C GLN A 26 -36.57 -51.09 -14.13
N ASP A 27 -35.35 -51.11 -14.65
CA ASP A 27 -34.32 -52.00 -14.12
C ASP A 27 -33.63 -51.23 -12.99
N GLU A 28 -33.96 -51.64 -11.77
CA GLU A 28 -33.19 -51.38 -10.55
C GLU A 28 -31.83 -52.06 -10.69
N ASP A 29 -30.85 -51.35 -11.24
CA ASP A 29 -29.45 -51.62 -10.98
C ASP A 29 -28.86 -50.36 -10.33
N GLY A 30 -28.64 -50.45 -9.02
CA GLY A 30 -27.91 -49.47 -8.24
C GLY A 30 -26.49 -49.36 -8.74
N VAL A 31 -26.25 -48.43 -9.65
CA VAL A 31 -24.93 -47.84 -9.85
C VAL A 31 -24.90 -46.64 -8.91
N GLU A 32 -24.19 -46.78 -7.79
CA GLU A 32 -23.63 -45.61 -7.12
C GLU A 32 -22.81 -44.90 -8.21
N GLU A 33 -23.33 -43.80 -8.76
CA GLU A 33 -22.54 -42.89 -9.57
C GLU A 33 -21.45 -42.38 -8.62
N ASP A 34 -20.29 -43.03 -8.66
CA ASP A 34 -19.06 -42.42 -8.21
C ASP A 34 -18.95 -41.11 -9.00
N ASP A 35 -19.35 -40.00 -8.38
CA ASP A 35 -19.10 -38.60 -8.82
C ASP A 35 -17.58 -38.31 -8.93
N GLU A 36 -16.74 -39.33 -8.83
CA GLU A 36 -15.30 -39.26 -8.93
C GLU A 36 -14.92 -39.12 -10.42
N ILE A 37 -14.54 -37.89 -10.78
CA ILE A 37 -14.03 -37.54 -12.11
C ILE A 37 -12.92 -38.54 -12.47
N THR A 38 -13.17 -39.35 -13.49
CA THR A 38 -12.16 -40.28 -13.99
C THR A 38 -10.92 -39.52 -14.46
N PRO A 39 -9.71 -40.10 -14.37
CA PRO A 39 -8.48 -39.43 -14.81
C PRO A 39 -8.52 -38.93 -16.26
N ASP A 40 -9.34 -39.56 -17.10
CA ASP A 40 -9.55 -39.18 -18.50
C ASP A 40 -10.43 -37.93 -18.64
N LEU A 41 -11.43 -37.75 -17.78
CA LEU A 41 -12.29 -36.55 -17.71
C LEU A 41 -11.63 -35.37 -16.98
N TRP A 42 -10.60 -35.63 -16.19
CA TRP A 42 -9.88 -34.61 -15.42
C TRP A 42 -9.32 -33.49 -16.30
N GLN A 43 -8.81 -33.82 -17.49
CA GLN A 43 -8.26 -32.82 -18.41
C GLN A 43 -9.34 -31.83 -18.89
N GLU A 44 -10.55 -32.31 -19.19
CA GLU A 44 -11.67 -31.47 -19.62
C GLU A 44 -12.23 -30.66 -18.44
N ALA A 45 -12.37 -31.29 -17.27
CA ALA A 45 -12.81 -30.62 -16.05
C ALA A 45 -11.87 -29.46 -15.66
N CYS A 46 -10.56 -29.62 -15.82
CA CYS A 46 -9.59 -28.53 -15.58
C CYS A 46 -9.89 -27.30 -16.45
N TRP A 47 -10.23 -27.48 -17.73
CA TRP A 47 -10.54 -26.35 -18.61
C TRP A 47 -11.81 -25.63 -18.24
N ILE A 48 -12.82 -26.33 -17.71
CA ILE A 48 -14.06 -25.72 -17.20
C ILE A 48 -13.72 -24.81 -16.01
N VAL A 49 -12.92 -25.30 -15.07
CA VAL A 49 -12.49 -24.51 -13.90
C VAL A 49 -11.66 -23.30 -14.33
N ILE A 50 -10.71 -23.48 -15.24
CA ILE A 50 -9.88 -22.39 -15.77
C ILE A 50 -10.74 -21.35 -16.49
N SER A 51 -11.72 -21.77 -17.29
CA SER A 51 -12.61 -20.86 -18.01
C SER A 51 -13.45 -20.04 -17.03
N SER A 52 -14.04 -20.68 -16.02
CA SER A 52 -14.79 -19.99 -14.96
C SER A 52 -13.93 -18.96 -14.21
N TYR A 53 -12.65 -19.26 -13.98
CA TYR A 53 -11.71 -18.32 -13.35
C TYR A 53 -11.49 -17.08 -14.21
N PHE A 54 -11.29 -17.23 -15.53
CA PHE A 54 -11.08 -16.10 -16.42
C PHE A 54 -12.36 -15.31 -16.71
N ASP A 55 -13.52 -15.96 -16.72
CA ASP A 55 -14.82 -15.29 -16.84
C ASP A 55 -15.11 -14.39 -15.63
N GLU A 56 -14.74 -14.81 -14.42
CA GLU A 56 -14.94 -14.01 -13.21
C GLU A 56 -13.84 -12.96 -12.99
N LYS A 57 -12.56 -13.34 -13.16
CA LYS A 57 -11.42 -12.47 -12.81
C LYS A 57 -10.94 -11.60 -13.96
N GLY A 58 -11.04 -12.06 -15.21
CA GLY A 58 -10.42 -11.41 -16.36
C GLY A 58 -8.89 -11.46 -16.34
N LEU A 59 -8.26 -10.75 -17.29
CA LEU A 59 -6.81 -10.82 -17.55
C LEU A 59 -5.96 -9.75 -16.83
N VAL A 60 -6.56 -8.60 -16.47
CA VAL A 60 -5.85 -7.43 -15.92
C VAL A 60 -6.24 -7.11 -14.48
N ARG A 61 -6.78 -8.11 -13.77
CA ARG A 61 -7.37 -7.98 -12.44
C ARG A 61 -6.44 -7.32 -11.43
N GLN A 62 -5.16 -7.69 -11.44
CA GLN A 62 -4.13 -7.17 -10.53
C GLN A 62 -3.96 -5.65 -10.61
N GLN A 63 -4.12 -5.04 -11.80
CA GLN A 63 -4.02 -3.59 -11.96
C GLN A 63 -5.27 -2.89 -11.42
N LEU A 64 -6.45 -3.44 -11.76
CA LEU A 64 -7.74 -2.89 -11.35
C LEU A 64 -7.92 -2.98 -9.83
N ASP A 65 -7.64 -4.14 -9.24
CA ASP A 65 -7.76 -4.35 -7.79
C ASP A 65 -6.80 -3.46 -7.01
N SER A 66 -5.55 -3.34 -7.46
CA SER A 66 -4.57 -2.48 -6.80
C SER A 66 -5.00 -1.00 -6.85
N PHE A 67 -5.55 -0.54 -7.98
CA PHE A 67 -6.05 0.82 -8.10
C PHE A 67 -7.32 1.05 -7.26
N ASP A 68 -8.27 0.11 -7.29
CA ASP A 68 -9.50 0.20 -6.50
C ASP A 68 -9.19 0.20 -5.00
N GLU A 69 -8.28 -0.67 -4.52
CA GLU A 69 -7.81 -0.67 -3.14
C GLU A 69 -7.17 0.67 -2.76
N PHE A 70 -6.35 1.23 -3.66
CA PHE A 70 -5.71 2.53 -3.45
C PHE A 70 -6.74 3.63 -3.24
N ILE A 71 -7.76 3.73 -4.11
CA ILE A 71 -8.78 4.78 -4.03
C ILE A 71 -9.71 4.57 -2.83
N MET A 72 -10.13 3.33 -2.55
CA MET A 72 -11.12 3.06 -1.50
C MET A 72 -10.53 3.12 -0.08
N THR A 73 -9.27 2.71 0.09
CA THR A 73 -8.68 2.53 1.42
C THR A 73 -7.43 3.38 1.61
N SER A 74 -6.42 3.20 0.75
CA SER A 74 -5.09 3.78 0.98
C SER A 74 -5.11 5.31 0.94
N LEU A 75 -5.88 5.91 0.04
CA LEU A 75 -5.98 7.36 -0.09
C LEU A 75 -6.56 8.02 1.17
N GLN A 76 -7.58 7.42 1.78
CA GLN A 76 -8.16 7.91 3.04
C GLN A 76 -7.16 7.77 4.20
N LYS A 77 -6.47 6.62 4.30
CA LYS A 77 -5.42 6.39 5.32
C LYS A 77 -4.30 7.43 5.26
N ILE A 78 -3.86 7.81 4.05
CA ILE A 78 -2.83 8.85 3.86
C ILE A 78 -3.29 10.20 4.44
N VAL A 79 -4.55 10.57 4.23
CA VAL A 79 -5.11 11.81 4.76
C VAL A 79 -5.23 11.78 6.29
N GLU A 80 -5.61 10.62 6.86
CA GLU A 80 -5.71 10.42 8.31
C GLU A 80 -4.34 10.40 9.02
N GLU A 81 -3.31 9.84 8.37
CA GLU A 81 -1.93 9.85 8.87
C GLU A 81 -1.29 11.24 8.86
N SER A 82 -1.84 12.18 8.08
CA SER A 82 -1.28 13.51 7.95
C SER A 82 -1.42 14.30 9.25
N PRO A 83 -0.33 14.85 9.82
CA PRO A 83 -0.39 15.57 11.08
C PRO A 83 -1.22 16.86 10.95
N VAL A 84 -1.81 17.30 12.06
CA VAL A 84 -2.48 18.59 12.13
C VAL A 84 -1.47 19.70 11.83
N ILE A 85 -1.80 20.56 10.88
CA ILE A 85 -0.94 21.69 10.51
C ILE A 85 -1.18 22.80 11.52
N GLU A 86 -0.15 23.15 12.28
CA GLU A 86 -0.18 24.25 13.25
C GLU A 86 0.54 25.48 12.68
N LEU A 87 -0.15 26.61 12.65
CA LEU A 87 0.41 27.90 12.26
C LEU A 87 0.24 28.87 13.42
N ARG A 88 1.34 29.47 13.87
CA ARG A 88 1.34 30.50 14.91
C ARG A 88 1.75 31.83 14.29
N ALA A 89 0.97 32.88 14.52
CA ALA A 89 1.38 34.22 14.15
C ALA A 89 2.62 34.63 14.95
N GLU A 90 3.48 35.47 14.37
CA GLU A 90 4.57 36.06 15.12
C GLU A 90 4.03 37.02 16.19
N ALA A 91 4.61 36.99 17.38
CA ALA A 91 4.25 37.92 18.44
C ALA A 91 4.75 39.33 18.08
N GLN A 92 3.84 40.24 17.77
CA GLN A 92 4.18 41.65 17.59
C GLN A 92 4.24 42.33 18.95
N HIS A 93 5.44 42.49 19.50
CA HIS A 93 5.65 43.22 20.74
C HIS A 93 5.68 44.74 20.47
N LEU A 94 4.51 45.37 20.32
CA LEU A 94 4.40 46.83 20.48
C LEU A 94 4.02 47.16 21.93
N SER A 95 4.87 47.96 22.58
CA SER A 95 4.53 48.74 23.78
C SER A 95 3.98 47.95 24.99
N GLY A 96 4.79 47.06 25.57
CA GLY A 96 4.62 46.58 26.96
C GLY A 96 3.41 45.66 27.23
N ILE A 97 2.57 45.39 26.23
CA ILE A 97 1.47 44.43 26.31
C ILE A 97 1.95 43.12 25.70
N VAL A 98 1.89 42.03 26.47
CA VAL A 98 2.13 40.67 25.96
C VAL A 98 0.92 40.27 25.11
N ASP A 99 1.01 40.40 23.79
CA ASP A 99 -0.02 39.86 22.90
C ASP A 99 0.15 38.34 22.78
N ILE A 100 -0.94 37.60 22.92
CA ILE A 100 -0.97 36.16 22.69
C ILE A 100 -1.23 35.98 21.19
N PRO A 101 -0.23 35.51 20.41
CA PRO A 101 -0.40 35.40 18.98
C PRO A 101 -1.50 34.39 18.64
N ALA A 102 -2.29 34.72 17.61
CA ALA A 102 -3.33 33.81 17.13
C ALA A 102 -2.70 32.50 16.63
N GLN A 103 -3.31 31.37 17.00
CA GLN A 103 -2.92 30.04 16.53
C GLN A 103 -4.02 29.49 15.61
N TYR A 104 -3.60 28.85 14.53
CA TYR A 104 -4.47 28.21 13.56
C TYR A 104 -4.09 26.73 13.45
N PHE A 105 -5.09 25.86 13.51
CA PHE A 105 -4.94 24.43 13.35
C PHE A 105 -5.79 24.00 12.15
N LEU A 106 -5.19 23.27 11.22
CA LEU A 106 -5.88 22.69 10.08
C LEU A 106 -5.80 21.17 10.16
N LYS A 107 -6.96 20.52 10.12
CA LYS A 107 -7.10 19.08 10.08
C LYS A 107 -7.90 18.68 8.85
N PHE A 108 -7.38 17.73 8.08
CA PHE A 108 -8.09 17.11 6.99
C PHE A 108 -8.96 15.94 7.50
N GLY A 109 -10.15 15.80 6.95
CA GLY A 109 -11.15 14.82 7.31
C GLY A 109 -11.42 13.82 6.19
N GLN A 110 -12.70 13.54 5.97
CA GLN A 110 -13.15 12.58 4.96
C GLN A 110 -12.84 13.05 3.54
N ILE A 111 -12.36 12.14 2.69
CA ILE A 111 -12.23 12.39 1.25
C ILE A 111 -13.49 11.99 0.49
N TYR A 112 -13.75 12.71 -0.60
CA TYR A 112 -14.80 12.42 -1.56
C TYR A 112 -14.23 12.47 -2.97
N LEU A 113 -14.38 11.38 -3.71
CA LEU A 113 -14.00 11.29 -5.11
C LEU A 113 -15.27 11.26 -5.95
N SER A 114 -15.41 12.17 -6.92
CA SER A 114 -16.52 12.11 -7.86
C SER A 114 -16.21 11.22 -9.06
N LYS A 115 -17.15 11.09 -10.00
CA LYS A 115 -16.85 10.53 -11.33
C LYS A 115 -16.01 11.54 -12.15
N ALA A 116 -15.39 11.05 -13.23
CA ALA A 116 -14.57 11.88 -14.12
C ALA A 116 -15.41 12.97 -14.81
N THR A 117 -15.00 14.23 -14.63
CA THR A 117 -15.71 15.40 -15.17
C THR A 117 -14.74 16.37 -15.85
N HIS A 118 -15.15 16.92 -16.98
CA HIS A 118 -14.49 18.01 -17.67
C HIS A 118 -15.19 19.34 -17.36
N TRP A 119 -14.42 20.44 -17.35
CA TRP A 119 -14.97 21.80 -17.32
C TRP A 119 -14.72 22.39 -18.70
N GLU A 120 -15.78 22.70 -19.42
CA GLU A 120 -15.68 23.38 -20.72
C GLU A 120 -15.29 24.85 -20.54
N SER A 121 -14.85 25.49 -21.63
CA SER A 121 -14.50 26.93 -21.65
C SER A 121 -15.61 27.83 -21.13
N ASP A 122 -16.86 27.39 -21.28
CA ASP A 122 -18.06 28.15 -20.97
C ASP A 122 -18.46 28.00 -19.49
N GLY A 123 -17.66 27.28 -18.70
CA GLY A 123 -17.86 27.09 -17.26
C GLY A 123 -18.84 25.97 -16.88
N TYR A 124 -19.39 25.24 -17.86
CA TYR A 124 -20.22 24.06 -17.60
C TYR A 124 -19.35 22.83 -17.33
N SER A 125 -19.75 22.04 -16.33
CA SER A 125 -19.13 20.74 -16.05
C SER A 125 -19.95 19.61 -16.65
N ALA A 126 -19.30 18.77 -17.45
CA ALA A 126 -19.90 17.60 -18.08
C ALA A 126 -19.13 16.32 -17.70
N PRO A 127 -19.79 15.15 -17.62
CA PRO A 127 -19.08 13.89 -17.49
C PRO A 127 -18.13 13.70 -18.68
N MET A 128 -16.89 13.33 -18.40
CA MET A 128 -15.91 13.08 -19.45
C MET A 128 -16.00 11.61 -19.85
N MET A 129 -16.17 11.30 -21.14
CA MET A 129 -16.00 9.94 -21.64
C MET A 129 -14.53 9.67 -21.96
N PRO A 130 -14.04 8.42 -21.79
CA PRO A 130 -12.65 8.08 -22.11
C PRO A 130 -12.29 8.37 -23.57
N ASN A 131 -13.12 8.00 -24.54
CA ASN A 131 -12.89 8.31 -25.95
C ASN A 131 -12.73 9.82 -26.22
N ASP A 132 -13.55 10.66 -25.58
CA ASP A 132 -13.41 12.12 -25.70
C ASP A 132 -12.08 12.60 -25.15
N ALA A 133 -11.59 12.00 -24.05
CA ALA A 133 -10.29 12.33 -23.50
C ALA A 133 -9.14 11.97 -24.45
N ARG A 134 -9.25 10.84 -25.17
CA ARG A 134 -8.29 10.42 -26.21
C ARG A 134 -8.28 11.44 -27.35
N LEU A 135 -9.43 11.72 -27.96
CA LEU A 135 -9.55 12.57 -29.15
C LEU A 135 -9.19 14.04 -28.89
N ARG A 136 -9.50 14.56 -27.71
CA ARG A 136 -9.26 15.97 -27.35
C ARG A 136 -7.92 16.22 -26.66
N ASN A 137 -7.05 15.21 -26.56
CA ASN A 137 -5.79 15.28 -25.81
C ASN A 137 -5.96 15.71 -24.34
N LEU A 138 -7.03 15.26 -23.69
CA LEU A 138 -7.33 15.56 -22.28
C LEU A 138 -6.83 14.44 -21.37
N THR A 139 -6.76 14.74 -20.07
CA THR A 139 -6.49 13.73 -19.04
C THR A 139 -7.80 13.25 -18.44
N TYR A 140 -8.03 11.93 -18.48
CA TYR A 140 -9.20 11.31 -17.88
C TYR A 140 -9.02 11.23 -16.35
N ALA A 141 -9.55 12.24 -15.65
CA ALA A 141 -9.38 12.40 -14.21
C ALA A 141 -10.67 12.83 -13.52
N ALA A 142 -10.80 12.44 -12.26
CA ALA A 142 -11.91 12.82 -11.40
C ALA A 142 -11.46 13.85 -10.34
N PRO A 143 -12.28 14.86 -10.04
CA PRO A 143 -12.01 15.79 -8.97
C PRO A 143 -12.14 15.12 -7.59
N LEU A 144 -11.18 15.46 -6.73
CA LEU A 144 -11.07 15.01 -5.35
C LEU A 144 -11.40 16.18 -4.42
N TYR A 145 -12.24 15.90 -3.44
CA TYR A 145 -12.67 16.83 -2.41
C TYR A 145 -12.32 16.27 -1.03
N VAL A 146 -12.12 17.15 -0.06
CA VAL A 146 -11.85 16.76 1.33
C VAL A 146 -12.55 17.72 2.29
N ASP A 147 -12.98 17.21 3.44
CA ASP A 147 -13.43 18.07 4.53
C ASP A 147 -12.23 18.67 5.27
N VAL A 148 -12.26 19.97 5.54
CA VAL A 148 -11.18 20.66 6.28
C VAL A 148 -11.77 21.29 7.52
N THR A 149 -11.31 20.82 8.68
CA THR A 149 -11.64 21.43 9.97
C THR A 149 -10.57 22.46 10.32
N LYS A 150 -10.97 23.73 10.45
CA LYS A 150 -10.12 24.84 10.87
C LYS A 150 -10.47 25.21 12.31
N LYS A 151 -9.49 25.10 13.21
CA LYS A 151 -9.59 25.66 14.57
C LYS A 151 -8.75 26.92 14.67
N THR A 152 -9.34 27.99 15.18
CA THR A 152 -8.68 29.28 15.39
C THR A 152 -8.72 29.59 16.87
N ASP A 153 -7.54 29.72 17.49
CA ASP A 153 -7.40 30.23 18.86
C ASP A 153 -6.96 31.70 18.80
N LYS A 154 -7.89 32.60 19.12
CA LYS A 154 -7.60 34.02 19.29
C LYS A 154 -7.78 34.37 20.75
N ARG A 155 -6.66 34.50 21.47
CA ARG A 155 -6.64 34.94 22.88
C ARG A 155 -7.56 34.10 23.79
N GLY A 156 -7.61 32.78 23.59
CA GLY A 156 -8.42 31.85 24.37
C GLY A 156 -9.85 31.68 23.88
N ALA A 157 -10.28 32.45 22.88
CA ALA A 157 -11.53 32.19 22.16
C ALA A 157 -11.27 31.18 21.04
N LEU A 158 -11.61 29.92 21.30
CA LEU A 158 -11.56 28.84 20.33
C LEU A 158 -12.77 28.92 19.40
N LYS A 159 -12.51 29.05 18.10
CA LYS A 159 -13.52 28.95 17.04
C LYS A 159 -13.19 27.77 16.15
N GLU A 160 -14.15 26.87 15.95
CA GLU A 160 -14.02 25.71 15.06
C GLU A 160 -15.00 25.86 13.90
N GLU A 161 -14.49 25.73 12.67
CA GLU A 161 -15.25 25.83 11.43
C GLU A 161 -14.85 24.64 10.54
N THR A 162 -15.84 23.87 10.08
CA THR A 162 -15.62 22.80 9.12
C THR A 162 -16.06 23.27 7.74
N ILE A 163 -15.13 23.21 6.79
CA ILE A 163 -15.39 23.46 5.37
C ILE A 163 -15.58 22.09 4.72
N GLU A 164 -16.82 21.79 4.36
CA GLU A 164 -17.16 20.53 3.71
C GLU A 164 -16.79 20.56 2.22
N LYS A 165 -16.32 19.42 1.70
CA LYS A 165 -16.07 19.19 0.26
C LYS A 165 -15.23 20.28 -0.40
N LEU A 166 -14.11 20.64 0.22
CA LEU A 166 -13.12 21.52 -0.39
C LEU A 166 -12.42 20.81 -1.55
N PHE A 167 -12.46 21.40 -2.75
CA PHE A 167 -11.73 20.88 -3.91
C PHE A 167 -10.21 20.99 -3.69
N ILE A 168 -9.50 19.85 -3.78
CA ILE A 168 -8.05 19.80 -3.57
C ILE A 168 -7.25 19.43 -4.81
N GLY A 169 -7.89 18.84 -5.82
CA GLY A 169 -7.22 18.48 -7.06
C GLY A 169 -7.98 17.45 -7.86
N LYS A 170 -7.31 16.87 -8.86
CA LYS A 170 -7.85 15.79 -9.69
C LYS A 170 -6.93 14.57 -9.63
N ILE A 171 -7.53 13.38 -9.60
CA ILE A 171 -6.82 12.09 -9.67
C ILE A 171 -7.14 11.43 -11.02
N PRO A 172 -6.12 11.03 -11.82
CA PRO A 172 -6.32 10.21 -13.01
C PRO A 172 -7.04 8.90 -12.66
N ILE A 173 -8.09 8.57 -13.40
CA ILE A 173 -8.89 7.36 -13.15
C ILE A 173 -8.45 6.25 -14.12
N MET A 174 -8.19 5.06 -13.59
CA MET A 174 -7.88 3.89 -14.41
C MET A 174 -9.14 3.42 -15.15
N LEU A 175 -9.02 3.12 -16.43
CA LEU A 175 -10.15 2.62 -17.21
C LEU A 175 -10.61 1.25 -16.72
N ARG A 176 -11.92 1.03 -16.76
CA ARG A 176 -12.61 -0.17 -16.24
C ARG A 176 -12.48 -0.38 -14.71
N SER A 177 -11.83 0.50 -13.97
CA SER A 177 -11.87 0.49 -12.49
C SER A 177 -13.25 0.86 -11.95
N ARG A 178 -13.54 0.57 -10.68
CA ARG A 178 -14.86 0.86 -10.06
C ARG A 178 -15.27 2.33 -10.13
N TYR A 179 -14.29 3.24 -10.13
CA TYR A 179 -14.53 4.68 -10.22
C TYR A 179 -14.64 5.20 -11.66
N CYS A 180 -14.31 4.39 -12.67
CA CYS A 180 -14.55 4.71 -14.07
C CYS A 180 -16.06 4.74 -14.40
N LEU A 181 -16.42 5.42 -15.48
CA LEU A 181 -17.80 5.39 -16.01
C LEU A 181 -18.09 4.06 -16.74
N LEU A 182 -17.09 3.45 -17.37
CA LEU A 182 -17.24 2.25 -18.20
C LEU A 182 -17.45 0.94 -17.41
N ALA A 183 -17.27 0.96 -16.09
CA ALA A 183 -17.24 -0.28 -15.29
C ALA A 183 -18.60 -0.98 -15.14
N LEU A 184 -19.71 -0.25 -15.29
CA LEU A 184 -21.07 -0.77 -15.11
C LEU A 184 -21.89 -0.77 -16.41
N MET A 185 -21.24 -0.54 -17.55
CA MET A 185 -21.89 -0.45 -18.85
C MET A 185 -21.92 -1.83 -19.53
N SER A 186 -23.00 -2.12 -20.25
CA SER A 186 -23.10 -3.35 -21.04
C SER A 186 -22.28 -3.24 -22.33
N ASP A 187 -21.96 -4.37 -22.95
CA ASP A 187 -21.22 -4.41 -24.23
C ASP A 187 -21.92 -3.61 -25.34
N ARG A 188 -23.25 -3.55 -25.31
CA ARG A 188 -24.04 -2.72 -26.22
C ARG A 188 -23.79 -1.24 -25.96
N ASP A 189 -23.91 -0.80 -24.71
CA ASP A 189 -23.75 0.61 -24.34
C ASP A 189 -22.31 1.10 -24.60
N LEU A 190 -21.31 0.23 -24.39
CA LEU A 190 -19.92 0.50 -24.73
C LEU A 190 -19.74 0.74 -26.22
N SER A 191 -20.36 -0.11 -27.05
CA SER A 191 -20.33 0.03 -28.51
C SER A 191 -21.01 1.32 -28.97
N GLU A 192 -22.12 1.72 -28.34
CA GLU A 192 -22.80 2.99 -28.60
C GLU A 192 -21.92 4.21 -28.23
N LEU A 193 -21.06 4.08 -27.22
CA LEU A 193 -20.09 5.10 -26.81
C LEU A 193 -18.78 5.06 -27.60
N ASN A 194 -18.68 4.24 -28.65
CA ASN A 194 -17.46 4.02 -29.44
C ASN A 194 -16.28 3.48 -28.61
N GLU A 195 -16.56 2.71 -27.56
CA GLU A 195 -15.56 1.94 -26.81
C GLU A 195 -15.62 0.47 -27.23
N CYS A 196 -14.49 -0.23 -27.17
CA CYS A 196 -14.42 -1.65 -27.51
C CYS A 196 -14.85 -2.50 -26.29
N PRO A 197 -15.84 -3.42 -26.43
CA PRO A 197 -16.20 -4.35 -25.35
C PRO A 197 -15.03 -5.22 -24.90
N LEU A 198 -14.15 -5.60 -25.83
CA LEU A 198 -12.97 -6.44 -25.59
C LEU A 198 -11.76 -5.67 -25.04
N ASP A 199 -11.85 -4.34 -24.86
CA ASP A 199 -10.78 -3.58 -24.20
C ASP A 199 -10.72 -3.97 -22.70
N PRO A 200 -9.61 -4.58 -22.23
CA PRO A 200 -9.49 -5.00 -20.85
C PRO A 200 -9.41 -3.81 -19.87
N GLY A 201 -9.07 -2.60 -20.32
CA GLY A 201 -8.78 -1.48 -19.43
C GLY A 201 -7.49 -1.68 -18.63
N GLY A 202 -7.41 -1.14 -17.41
CA GLY A 202 -6.19 -1.26 -16.59
C GLY A 202 -5.08 -0.26 -16.93
N TYR A 203 -5.41 0.81 -17.65
CA TYR A 203 -4.49 1.88 -18.04
C TYR A 203 -5.13 3.26 -17.83
N PHE A 204 -4.32 4.31 -17.95
CA PHE A 204 -4.72 5.71 -17.78
C PHE A 204 -4.65 6.46 -19.10
N ILE A 205 -5.57 7.40 -19.32
CA ILE A 205 -5.47 8.38 -20.41
C ILE A 205 -4.95 9.70 -19.84
N ILE A 206 -3.74 10.10 -20.24
CA ILE A 206 -3.09 11.34 -19.81
C ILE A 206 -2.71 12.13 -21.06
N ASN A 207 -3.29 13.33 -21.19
CA ASN A 207 -3.11 14.20 -22.35
C ASN A 207 -3.37 13.47 -23.69
N GLY A 208 -4.46 12.70 -23.76
CA GLY A 208 -4.83 11.86 -24.90
C GLY A 208 -4.01 10.60 -25.10
N SER A 209 -2.89 10.45 -24.39
CA SER A 209 -2.01 9.28 -24.51
C SER A 209 -2.34 8.22 -23.46
N GLU A 210 -2.32 6.97 -23.88
CA GLU A 210 -2.52 5.82 -23.00
C GLU A 210 -1.22 5.49 -22.24
N LYS A 211 -1.34 5.27 -20.93
CA LYS A 211 -0.22 5.02 -20.01
C LYS A 211 -0.54 3.84 -19.11
N VAL A 212 0.38 2.87 -19.06
CA VAL A 212 0.31 1.70 -18.19
C VAL A 212 1.42 1.79 -17.14
N LEU A 213 1.10 1.43 -15.90
CA LEU A 213 2.09 1.27 -14.85
C LEU A 213 2.63 -0.16 -14.86
N ILE A 214 3.95 -0.29 -15.03
CA ILE A 214 4.63 -1.59 -15.03
C ILE A 214 5.02 -1.93 -13.60
N ALA A 215 4.59 -3.10 -13.13
CA ALA A 215 4.95 -3.62 -11.82
C ALA A 215 6.48 -3.67 -11.65
N GLN A 216 6.96 -3.21 -10.49
CA GLN A 216 8.38 -3.19 -10.17
C GLN A 216 8.67 -4.27 -9.12
N GLU A 217 9.51 -5.23 -9.48
CA GLU A 217 9.98 -6.24 -8.54
C GLU A 217 10.99 -5.62 -7.57
N LYS A 218 10.80 -5.90 -6.27
CA LYS A 218 11.71 -5.48 -5.21
C LYS A 218 11.84 -6.61 -4.19
N MET A 219 12.99 -6.68 -3.53
CA MET A 219 13.19 -7.58 -2.39
C MET A 219 12.14 -7.31 -1.31
N ALA A 220 11.62 -8.37 -0.68
CA ALA A 220 10.61 -8.25 0.35
C ALA A 220 11.13 -7.40 1.53
N THR A 221 10.22 -6.63 2.13
CA THR A 221 10.50 -5.89 3.36
C THR A 221 10.23 -6.78 4.58
N ASN A 222 10.62 -6.32 5.77
CA ASN A 222 10.44 -7.01 7.04
C ASN A 222 11.03 -8.43 7.10
N THR A 223 12.05 -8.70 6.27
CA THR A 223 12.79 -9.95 6.22
C THR A 223 14.28 -9.67 6.40
N VAL A 224 15.00 -10.55 7.09
CA VAL A 224 16.44 -10.45 7.33
C VAL A 224 17.18 -11.21 6.23
N TYR A 225 18.00 -10.51 5.45
CA TYR A 225 18.84 -11.12 4.42
C TYR A 225 20.31 -11.09 4.83
N VAL A 226 20.99 -12.23 4.78
CA VAL A 226 22.43 -12.35 5.08
C VAL A 226 23.18 -12.70 3.80
N PHE A 227 24.16 -11.90 3.44
CA PHE A 227 25.01 -12.10 2.27
C PHE A 227 26.47 -12.26 2.67
N GLN A 228 27.11 -13.32 2.19
CA GLN A 228 28.56 -13.43 2.26
C GLN A 228 29.20 -12.53 1.19
N GLN A 229 30.21 -11.76 1.59
CA GLN A 229 30.91 -10.83 0.71
C GLN A 229 32.32 -11.36 0.43
N LYS A 230 32.77 -11.23 -0.81
CA LYS A 230 34.17 -11.48 -1.22
C LYS A 230 34.88 -10.14 -1.38
N ASP A 231 36.13 -10.06 -0.91
CA ASP A 231 37.01 -8.88 -1.07
C ASP A 231 36.38 -7.55 -0.66
N SER A 232 35.63 -7.54 0.46
CA SER A 232 34.96 -6.37 1.00
C SER A 232 35.44 -6.07 2.42
N LYS A 233 35.14 -4.86 2.90
CA LYS A 233 35.34 -4.45 4.30
C LYS A 233 34.64 -5.41 5.28
N TYR A 234 33.50 -5.97 4.88
CA TYR A 234 32.72 -6.91 5.66
C TYR A 234 32.87 -8.32 5.09
N ALA A 235 32.94 -9.34 5.94
CA ALA A 235 32.84 -10.74 5.53
C ALA A 235 31.38 -11.16 5.30
N TYR A 236 30.49 -10.68 6.17
CA TYR A 236 29.05 -10.89 6.06
C TYR A 236 28.34 -9.55 6.17
N LYS A 237 27.41 -9.31 5.24
CA LYS A 237 26.57 -8.13 5.20
C LYS A 237 25.13 -8.56 5.41
N THR A 238 24.46 -7.94 6.37
CA THR A 238 23.04 -8.20 6.63
C THR A 238 22.23 -7.00 6.19
N GLU A 239 21.12 -7.21 5.49
CA GLU A 239 20.19 -6.15 5.09
C GLU A 239 18.82 -6.43 5.70
N ILE A 240 18.31 -5.46 6.46
CA ILE A 240 16.99 -5.49 7.08
C ILE A 240 16.25 -4.24 6.63
N ARG A 241 15.34 -4.40 5.66
CA ARG A 241 14.48 -3.32 5.17
C ARG A 241 13.16 -3.35 5.93
N SER A 242 13.00 -2.50 6.93
CA SER A 242 11.79 -2.43 7.73
C SER A 242 10.79 -1.45 7.10
N CYS A 243 9.55 -1.88 6.91
CA CYS A 243 8.45 -1.04 6.46
C CYS A 243 7.27 -1.23 7.41
N LEU A 244 6.76 -0.13 7.96
CA LEU A 244 5.57 -0.20 8.80
C LEU A 244 4.37 -0.59 7.93
N GLU A 245 3.61 -1.57 8.39
CA GLU A 245 2.37 -1.97 7.75
C GLU A 245 1.36 -0.83 7.82
N HIS A 246 0.72 -0.51 6.69
CA HIS A 246 -0.22 0.62 6.58
C HIS A 246 0.36 1.99 6.99
N SER A 247 1.59 2.30 6.59
CA SER A 247 2.10 3.66 6.69
C SER A 247 2.63 4.16 5.36
N SER A 248 2.45 5.44 5.11
CA SER A 248 3.03 6.16 3.97
C SER A 248 4.56 6.38 4.09
N ARG A 249 5.16 6.01 5.23
CA ARG A 249 6.60 6.17 5.47
C ARG A 249 7.44 5.24 4.59
N PRO A 250 8.54 5.72 4.00
CA PRO A 250 9.42 4.87 3.20
C PRO A 250 10.09 3.80 4.08
N ALA A 251 10.43 2.68 3.45
CA ALA A 251 11.17 1.61 4.12
C ALA A 251 12.51 2.13 4.67
N SER A 252 12.80 1.77 5.91
CA SER A 252 14.01 2.12 6.62
C SER A 252 14.97 0.94 6.64
N THR A 253 16.19 1.13 6.15
CA THR A 253 17.17 0.06 6.05
C THR A 253 18.15 0.08 7.21
N LEU A 254 18.25 -1.03 7.91
CA LEU A 254 19.25 -1.32 8.92
C LEU A 254 20.24 -2.34 8.34
N TRP A 255 21.53 -2.13 8.59
CA TRP A 255 22.55 -3.15 8.31
C TRP A 255 23.26 -3.58 9.59
N VAL A 256 23.52 -4.87 9.71
CA VAL A 256 24.33 -5.45 10.79
C VAL A 256 25.40 -6.30 10.13
N ASN A 257 26.64 -5.84 10.14
CA ASN A 257 27.70 -6.39 9.32
C ASN A 257 28.83 -6.94 10.19
N MET A 258 29.37 -8.09 9.80
CA MET A 258 30.57 -8.66 10.40
C MET A 258 31.79 -8.19 9.62
N MET A 259 32.73 -7.54 10.30
CA MET A 259 33.99 -7.10 9.71
C MET A 259 34.81 -8.31 9.23
N ALA A 260 35.49 -8.19 8.10
CA ALA A 260 36.41 -9.21 7.64
C ALA A 260 37.61 -9.36 8.60
N ARG A 261 38.19 -10.57 8.70
CA ARG A 261 39.47 -10.78 9.41
C ARG A 261 40.54 -9.91 8.73
N GLY A 262 41.19 -9.04 9.50
CA GLY A 262 41.83 -7.82 8.99
C GLY A 262 42.81 -7.98 7.82
N GLY A 263 42.89 -6.92 7.01
CA GLY A 263 44.04 -6.65 6.14
C GLY A 263 43.77 -5.85 4.87
N GLN A 264 43.33 -4.59 4.93
CA GLN A 264 43.45 -3.68 3.77
C GLN A 264 43.55 -2.17 4.08
N SER A 265 43.80 -1.76 5.33
CA SER A 265 44.31 -0.41 5.61
C SER A 265 45.58 -0.54 6.44
N GLY A 266 46.71 -0.10 5.89
CA GLY A 266 48.07 -0.34 6.34
C GLY A 266 48.49 0.31 7.66
N THR A 267 47.60 0.40 8.64
CA THR A 267 47.96 0.80 10.01
C THR A 267 48.27 -0.45 10.83
N LYS A 268 49.57 -0.78 10.89
CA LYS A 268 50.13 -1.77 11.81
C LYS A 268 49.83 -1.35 13.26
N GLY A 269 48.89 -2.03 13.91
CA GLY A 269 48.70 -1.85 15.35
C GLY A 269 47.29 -2.13 15.88
N ALA A 270 46.77 -3.34 15.64
CA ALA A 270 45.83 -4.06 16.50
C ALA A 270 45.30 -5.24 15.70
N THR A 271 45.40 -6.45 16.23
CA THR A 271 44.60 -7.60 15.81
C THR A 271 43.13 -7.30 16.12
N ILE A 272 42.49 -6.46 15.30
CA ILE A 272 41.06 -6.20 15.39
C ILE A 272 40.39 -7.48 14.90
N GLY A 273 39.84 -8.26 15.83
CA GLY A 273 39.09 -9.47 15.53
C GLY A 273 37.84 -9.18 14.68
N GLN A 274 37.10 -10.23 14.33
CA GLN A 274 35.83 -10.06 13.62
C GLN A 274 34.80 -9.44 14.56
N ARG A 275 34.67 -8.11 14.49
CA ARG A 275 33.65 -7.37 15.23
C ARG A 275 32.40 -7.15 14.39
N ILE A 276 31.27 -7.03 15.07
CA ILE A 276 29.96 -6.79 14.47
C ILE A 276 29.59 -5.32 14.64
N VAL A 277 29.29 -4.65 13.54
CA VAL A 277 28.90 -3.24 13.50
C VAL A 277 27.53 -3.07 12.88
N ALA A 278 26.74 -2.15 13.40
CA ALA A 278 25.46 -1.74 12.85
C ALA A 278 25.58 -0.41 12.11
N ILE A 279 24.86 -0.29 11.00
CA ILE A 279 24.64 0.97 10.29
C ILE A 279 23.17 1.30 10.45
N LEU A 280 22.90 2.26 11.33
CA LEU A 280 21.54 2.70 11.64
C LEU A 280 21.06 3.72 10.59
N PRO A 281 19.75 3.76 10.29
CA PRO A 281 19.17 4.83 9.48
C PRO A 281 19.55 6.21 10.02
N TYR A 282 19.88 7.15 9.13
CA TYR A 282 20.25 8.53 9.46
C TYR A 282 21.56 8.72 10.25
N ILE A 283 22.34 7.65 10.49
CA ILE A 283 23.65 7.71 11.13
C ILE A 283 24.74 7.51 10.07
N LYS A 284 25.71 8.42 10.02
CA LYS A 284 26.76 8.42 8.98
C LYS A 284 27.91 7.45 9.26
N GLN A 285 28.12 7.11 10.53
CA GLN A 285 29.21 6.24 10.97
C GLN A 285 28.67 4.90 11.48
N GLU A 286 29.47 3.86 11.33
CA GLU A 286 29.19 2.55 11.92
C GLU A 286 29.23 2.62 13.44
N ILE A 287 28.30 1.92 14.08
CA ILE A 287 28.19 1.82 15.53
C ILE A 287 28.41 0.35 15.94
N PRO A 288 29.30 0.03 16.89
CA PRO A 288 29.43 -1.33 17.40
C PRO A 288 28.10 -1.85 17.95
N VAL A 289 27.72 -3.09 17.62
CA VAL A 289 26.37 -3.60 17.91
C VAL A 289 26.03 -3.59 19.41
N LEU A 290 27.01 -3.83 20.29
CA LEU A 290 26.81 -3.75 21.73
C LEU A 290 26.52 -2.34 22.25
N VAL A 291 27.07 -1.30 21.59
CA VAL A 291 26.73 0.09 21.94
C VAL A 291 25.26 0.37 21.64
N VAL A 292 24.70 -0.27 20.60
CA VAL A 292 23.26 -0.20 20.29
C VAL A 292 22.44 -0.87 21.40
N PHE A 293 22.81 -2.07 21.85
CA PHE A 293 22.13 -2.72 22.98
C PHE A 293 22.17 -1.88 24.27
N ARG A 294 23.32 -1.26 24.57
CA ARG A 294 23.45 -0.35 25.72
C ARG A 294 22.58 0.89 25.57
N ALA A 295 22.44 1.44 24.36
CA ALA A 295 21.52 2.54 24.09
C ALA A 295 20.04 2.13 24.27
N LEU A 296 19.69 0.88 23.96
CA LEU A 296 18.36 0.30 24.20
C LEU A 296 18.05 0.07 25.68
N GLY A 297 19.06 0.08 26.56
CA GLY A 297 18.90 0.00 28.02
C GLY A 297 19.54 -1.24 28.66
N PHE A 298 20.12 -2.15 27.88
CA PHE A 298 20.81 -3.34 28.41
C PHE A 298 22.24 -2.98 28.81
N VAL A 299 22.49 -2.81 30.11
CA VAL A 299 23.81 -2.41 30.64
C VAL A 299 24.68 -3.61 30.99
N ALA A 300 24.10 -4.72 31.43
CA ALA A 300 24.86 -5.92 31.76
C ALA A 300 25.20 -6.71 30.48
N ASP A 301 26.47 -7.11 30.33
CA ASP A 301 26.91 -7.88 29.16
C ASP A 301 26.19 -9.23 29.08
N ARG A 302 25.87 -9.84 30.23
CA ARG A 302 25.09 -11.07 30.31
C ARG A 302 23.72 -10.91 29.62
N ASP A 303 22.98 -9.85 29.95
CA ASP A 303 21.67 -9.59 29.36
C ASP A 303 21.79 -9.41 27.85
N ILE A 304 22.82 -8.71 27.37
CA ILE A 304 23.06 -8.55 25.93
C ILE A 304 23.32 -9.90 25.25
N LEU A 305 24.15 -10.74 25.87
CA LEU A 305 24.46 -12.07 25.35
C LEU A 305 23.23 -12.97 25.32
N GLU A 306 22.35 -12.90 26.32
CA GLU A 306 21.09 -13.69 26.38
C GLU A 306 20.13 -13.35 25.23
N HIS A 307 20.22 -12.15 24.65
CA HIS A 307 19.42 -11.75 23.48
C HIS A 307 20.03 -12.16 22.13
N ILE A 308 21.31 -12.52 22.09
CA ILE A 308 22.02 -12.85 20.84
C ILE A 308 22.27 -14.36 20.74
N ILE A 309 22.74 -14.95 21.84
CA ILE A 309 23.13 -16.36 21.93
C ILE A 309 21.99 -17.10 22.63
N TYR A 310 21.30 -17.98 21.90
CA TYR A 310 20.20 -18.78 22.43
C TYR A 310 20.68 -19.94 23.32
N ASP A 311 21.91 -20.44 23.09
CA ASP A 311 22.53 -21.52 23.85
C ASP A 311 23.92 -21.11 24.37
N PHE A 312 24.04 -20.97 25.69
CA PHE A 312 25.28 -20.56 26.34
C PHE A 312 26.36 -21.65 26.39
N ASP A 313 26.02 -22.90 26.10
CA ASP A 313 26.99 -23.98 26.07
C ASP A 313 27.81 -23.95 24.76
N ASP A 314 27.31 -23.30 23.70
CA ASP A 314 28.05 -23.07 22.46
C ASP A 314 29.28 -22.18 22.69
N SER A 315 30.46 -22.81 22.75
CA SER A 315 31.74 -22.11 22.92
C SER A 315 32.16 -21.35 21.66
N GLU A 316 31.77 -21.80 20.47
CA GLU A 316 32.19 -21.21 19.21
C GLU A 316 31.50 -19.86 18.99
N MET A 317 30.18 -19.79 19.25
CA MET A 317 29.42 -18.54 19.15
C MET A 317 29.87 -17.50 20.18
N ARG A 318 30.19 -17.93 21.40
CA ARG A 318 30.74 -17.07 22.45
C ARG A 318 32.12 -16.51 22.09
N GLU A 319 32.96 -17.31 21.46
CA GLU A 319 34.28 -16.85 21.01
C GLU A 319 34.15 -15.83 19.86
N MET A 320 33.19 -16.02 18.95
CA MET A 320 32.93 -15.10 17.84
C MET A 320 32.44 -13.72 18.27
N ILE A 321 31.67 -13.60 19.36
CA ILE A 321 31.15 -12.31 19.83
C ILE A 321 32.16 -11.53 20.68
N LYS A 322 33.13 -12.21 21.29
CA LYS A 322 34.12 -11.62 22.22
C LYS A 322 34.84 -10.39 21.67
N PRO A 323 35.32 -10.35 20.40
CA PRO A 323 35.92 -9.14 19.85
C PRO A 323 34.97 -7.92 19.82
N SER A 324 33.66 -8.15 19.72
CA SER A 324 32.66 -7.07 19.77
C SER A 324 32.38 -6.58 21.19
N LEU A 325 32.52 -7.46 22.20
CA LEU A 325 32.52 -7.10 23.64
C LEU A 325 33.69 -6.18 23.97
N ASP A 326 34.90 -6.58 23.56
CA ASP A 326 36.11 -5.81 23.84
C ASP A 326 36.07 -4.41 23.18
N ASP A 327 35.53 -4.30 21.95
CA ASP A 327 35.39 -3.03 21.22
C ASP A 327 34.41 -2.05 21.89
N ALA A 328 33.37 -2.57 22.58
CA ALA A 328 32.35 -1.77 23.25
C ALA A 328 32.62 -1.49 24.74
N PHE A 329 33.68 -2.07 25.33
CA PHE A 329 33.96 -2.01 26.77
C PHE A 329 34.05 -0.59 27.33
N VAL A 330 34.47 0.38 26.51
CA VAL A 330 34.62 1.79 26.88
C VAL A 330 33.30 2.50 27.19
N ILE A 331 32.16 1.97 26.73
CA ILE A 331 30.83 2.56 26.94
C ILE A 331 30.04 1.59 27.78
N GLN A 332 29.77 1.93 29.04
CA GLN A 332 29.01 1.08 29.96
C GLN A 332 27.61 1.62 30.27
N GLU A 333 27.40 2.93 30.16
CA GLU A 333 26.13 3.58 30.49
C GLU A 333 25.27 3.91 29.27
N GLN A 334 23.95 3.82 29.42
CA GLN A 334 22.98 4.14 28.37
C GLN A 334 23.10 5.59 27.86
N LYS A 335 23.25 6.57 28.76
CA LYS A 335 23.37 8.00 28.37
C LYS A 335 24.61 8.26 27.53
N VAL A 336 25.72 7.59 27.86
CA VAL A 336 26.98 7.69 27.12
C VAL A 336 26.83 7.04 25.74
N ALA A 337 26.15 5.88 25.65
CA ALA A 337 25.84 5.22 24.39
C ALA A 337 24.96 6.10 23.48
N LEU A 338 23.92 6.73 24.03
CA LEU A 338 23.05 7.65 23.28
C LEU A 338 23.81 8.86 22.76
N ASN A 339 24.71 9.46 23.57
CA ASN A 339 25.57 10.56 23.12
C ASN A 339 26.57 10.10 22.03
N PHE A 340 27.13 8.90 22.17
CA PHE A 340 28.02 8.31 21.19
C PHE A 340 27.34 8.14 19.82
N ILE A 341 26.07 7.71 19.79
CA ILE A 341 25.27 7.61 18.57
C ILE A 341 24.88 9.00 18.05
N GLY A 342 24.40 9.89 18.93
CA GLY A 342 23.94 11.24 18.57
C GLY A 342 25.03 12.10 17.94
N SER A 343 26.26 12.04 18.46
CA SER A 343 27.43 12.73 17.89
C SER A 343 27.81 12.25 16.48
N ARG A 344 27.35 11.07 16.07
CA ARG A 344 27.57 10.43 14.76
C ARG A 344 26.37 10.50 13.83
N GLY A 345 25.25 11.04 14.32
CA GLY A 345 24.04 11.27 13.55
C GLY A 345 24.22 12.39 12.52
N ALA A 346 23.36 12.38 11.50
CA ALA A 346 23.20 13.55 10.66
C ALA A 346 22.66 14.72 11.51
N ARG A 347 23.33 15.88 11.47
CA ARG A 347 22.75 17.10 12.02
C ARG A 347 21.51 17.45 11.17
N PRO A 348 20.35 17.75 11.78
CA PRO A 348 19.25 18.31 11.03
C PRO A 348 19.74 19.62 10.39
N GLY A 349 19.67 19.66 9.06
CA GLY A 349 19.97 20.86 8.27
C GLY A 349 18.84 21.86 8.32
#